data_AF-A0A9D2U3N5-F1
#
_entry.id   AF-A0A9D2U3N5-F1
#
_cell.length_a   1.000
_cell.length_b   1.000
_cell.length_c   1.000
_cell.angle_alpha   90.00
_cell.angle_beta   90.00
_cell.angle_gamma   90.00
#
_symmetry.space_group_name_H-M   'P 1'
#
loop_
_entity.id
_entity.type
_entity.pdbx_description
1 polymer ?
#
loop_
_entity_poly.entity_id
_entity_poly.type
_entity_poly.pdbx_seq_one_letter_code
_entity_poly.pdbx_strand_id
1 'polypeptide(L)'
;MIIKEAFLKNFGKFQKKRIEFRQGINIVYGGNESGKTTLYTFLQGVFFGIRRKRGPASRTDAYTKYLPWENPSWYEGSVLFQAGEKDFRLERNFEKNAREAELYCVTDGEKMSVQEGDLEILLGGATQRIYENTAAVGQLKSRTEEGLTAELREYLANFQTEGDFRMDPEGAGKLLREKRKEWERAEKEASANKEKALDKLRDRIQYTREEIQNLEERLERMETGESGQKVIPDADKEMGFPLAAAAACLFLLLAGGTAVLVFKVSWLLLLLILIAEAVFLMRYLRSGKEMDRERRMEEEKAASEEAKKKGRRLSYEENIQDKNNQLFNLQEELEELENDNVQILKAEKEARSIALAEKMLAKAAGNLQSRKGNFLKNRVWEILSELTGGKYQGGIIDENFQVRLDTGDKYVELHQVSQGTVEQVYFALRMAAGELLCREEELPVLLDETFAMYDDKRLMAALEWLYENRKQTILFTCTNREIQMLEKLRIPWYLVHI
;
A
#
# COMPACT_ATOMS: atom_id res chain seq x y z
N MET A 1 -22.88 -8.94 31.61
CA MET A 1 -21.94 -9.11 32.72
C MET A 1 -22.61 -8.67 34.02
N ILE A 2 -22.33 -9.33 35.14
CA ILE A 2 -22.88 -8.99 36.47
C ILE A 2 -21.76 -9.04 37.51
N ILE A 3 -21.48 -7.94 38.19
CA ILE A 3 -20.57 -7.91 39.35
C ILE A 3 -21.28 -8.57 40.53
N LYS A 4 -20.61 -9.52 41.20
CA LYS A 4 -21.13 -10.24 42.37
C LYS A 4 -20.49 -9.75 43.67
N GLU A 5 -19.18 -9.52 43.65
CA GLU A 5 -18.43 -9.06 44.82
C GLU A 5 -17.31 -8.10 44.40
N ALA A 6 -17.11 -7.03 45.16
CA ALA A 6 -15.90 -6.21 45.14
C ALA A 6 -15.16 -6.37 46.48
N PHE A 7 -13.90 -6.79 46.42
CA PHE A 7 -13.01 -6.87 47.57
C PHE A 7 -11.92 -5.81 47.49
N LEU A 8 -12.11 -4.73 48.24
CA LEU A 8 -11.15 -3.63 48.37
C LEU A 8 -10.13 -4.03 49.44
N LYS A 9 -9.08 -4.76 49.04
CA LYS A 9 -7.99 -5.20 49.94
C LYS A 9 -7.35 -3.99 50.61
N ASN A 10 -6.94 -3.00 49.81
CA ASN A 10 -6.51 -1.70 50.29
C ASN A 10 -6.64 -0.66 49.15
N PHE A 11 -7.63 0.24 49.24
CA PHE A 11 -7.92 1.22 48.18
C PHE A 11 -8.56 2.49 48.76
N GLY A 12 -7.88 3.63 48.62
CA GLY A 12 -8.27 4.89 49.25
C GLY A 12 -8.44 4.74 50.76
N LYS A 13 -9.68 4.88 51.24
CA LYS A 13 -10.03 4.74 52.67
C LYS A 13 -10.45 3.32 53.09
N PHE A 14 -10.67 2.41 52.14
CA PHE A 14 -11.16 1.07 52.43
C PHE A 14 -10.00 0.09 52.62
N GLN A 15 -10.08 -0.72 53.67
CA GLN A 15 -9.16 -1.81 53.94
C GLN A 15 -9.94 -3.09 54.22
N LYS A 16 -9.58 -4.18 53.53
CA LYS A 16 -10.20 -5.51 53.64
C LYS A 16 -11.73 -5.47 53.59
N LYS A 17 -12.30 -4.55 52.81
CA LYS A 17 -13.76 -4.39 52.70
C LYS A 17 -14.29 -5.25 51.57
N ARG A 18 -15.21 -6.16 51.89
CA ARG A 18 -16.01 -6.92 50.92
C ARG A 18 -17.36 -6.26 50.76
N ILE A 19 -17.78 -6.12 49.51
CA ILE A 19 -19.04 -5.49 49.12
C ILE A 19 -19.70 -6.40 48.10
N GLU A 20 -20.91 -6.84 48.41
CA GLU A 20 -21.70 -7.71 47.53
C GLU A 20 -22.62 -6.89 46.63
N PHE A 21 -22.93 -7.45 45.47
CA PHE A 21 -23.87 -6.88 44.50
C PHE A 21 -24.76 -7.99 43.95
N ARG A 22 -25.93 -7.61 43.46
CA ARG A 22 -26.94 -8.51 42.88
C ARG A 22 -27.29 -8.08 41.47
N GLN A 23 -27.94 -8.97 40.73
CA GLN A 23 -28.59 -8.61 39.47
C GLN A 23 -29.71 -7.58 39.73
N GLY A 24 -29.99 -6.71 38.77
CA GLY A 24 -30.96 -5.62 38.90
C GLY A 24 -30.37 -4.37 39.54
N ILE A 25 -31.20 -3.64 40.31
CA ILE A 25 -30.82 -2.35 40.90
C ILE A 25 -30.16 -2.53 42.26
N ASN A 26 -28.96 -1.98 42.41
CA ASN A 26 -28.18 -1.95 43.64
C ASN A 26 -28.04 -0.51 44.09
N ILE A 27 -28.38 -0.22 45.34
CA ILE A 27 -28.32 1.11 45.93
C ILE A 27 -27.15 1.20 46.90
N VAL A 28 -26.15 2.01 46.54
CA VAL A 28 -25.04 2.40 47.41
C VAL A 28 -25.43 3.71 48.09
N TYR A 29 -26.09 3.60 49.25
CA TYR A 29 -26.54 4.75 50.03
C TYR A 29 -25.54 5.16 51.11
N GLY A 30 -25.26 6.46 51.23
CA GLY A 30 -24.54 7.01 52.37
C GLY A 30 -24.29 8.51 52.24
N GLY A 31 -23.96 9.17 53.35
CA GLY A 31 -23.67 10.61 53.37
C GLY A 31 -22.40 11.00 52.58
N ASN A 32 -22.03 12.29 52.64
CA ASN A 32 -20.75 12.72 52.12
C ASN A 32 -19.61 11.99 52.83
N GLU A 33 -18.51 11.73 52.11
CA GLU A 33 -17.33 11.02 52.64
C GLU A 33 -17.56 9.56 53.04
N SER A 34 -18.76 9.00 52.81
CA SER A 34 -19.06 7.59 53.11
C SER A 34 -18.28 6.59 52.26
N GLY A 35 -17.65 7.03 51.16
CA GLY A 35 -16.81 6.19 50.30
C GLY A 35 -17.42 5.81 48.97
N LYS A 36 -18.61 6.33 48.63
CA LYS A 36 -19.29 6.12 47.34
C LYS A 36 -18.36 6.34 46.15
N THR A 37 -17.76 7.53 46.05
CA THR A 37 -16.85 7.87 44.95
C THR A 37 -15.58 7.00 44.94
N THR A 38 -15.12 6.57 46.12
CA THR A 38 -14.00 5.61 46.23
C THR A 38 -14.37 4.26 45.64
N LEU A 39 -15.55 3.73 45.95
CA LEU A 39 -16.07 2.48 45.39
C LEU A 39 -16.35 2.60 43.88
N TYR A 40 -16.98 3.70 43.44
CA TYR A 40 -17.20 4.00 42.03
C TYR A 40 -15.88 3.97 41.24
N THR A 41 -14.84 4.64 41.75
CA THR A 41 -13.53 4.66 41.11
C THR A 41 -12.84 3.30 41.17
N PHE A 42 -13.00 2.55 42.27
CA PHE A 42 -12.45 1.20 42.40
C PHE A 42 -13.00 0.26 41.33
N LEU A 43 -14.33 0.24 41.12
CA LEU A 43 -14.96 -0.63 40.14
C LEU A 43 -14.41 -0.38 38.72
N GLN A 44 -14.26 0.89 38.34
CA GLN A 44 -13.62 1.24 37.06
C GLN A 44 -12.13 0.84 37.03
N GLY A 45 -11.41 1.12 38.12
CA GLY A 45 -9.99 0.84 38.24
C GLY A 45 -9.67 -0.65 38.16
N VAL A 46 -10.49 -1.52 38.74
CA VAL A 46 -10.24 -2.98 38.69
C VAL A 46 -10.35 -3.50 37.27
N PHE A 47 -11.33 -3.08 36.47
CA PHE A 47 -11.44 -3.55 35.08
C PHE A 47 -10.40 -2.93 34.16
N PHE A 48 -10.18 -1.62 34.23
CA PHE A 48 -9.39 -0.91 33.21
C PHE A 48 -8.02 -0.41 33.67
N GLY A 49 -7.80 -0.36 34.99
CA GLY A 49 -6.57 0.08 35.61
C GLY A 49 -6.62 1.56 35.89
N ILE A 50 -5.66 2.03 36.69
CA ILE A 50 -5.55 3.45 37.02
C ILE A 50 -4.27 4.00 36.42
N ARG A 51 -4.41 4.83 35.38
CA ARG A 51 -3.28 5.49 34.73
C ARG A 51 -2.85 6.69 35.57
N ARG A 52 -1.59 6.67 36.00
CA ARG A 52 -0.96 7.84 36.62
C ARG A 52 -0.64 8.87 35.53
N LYS A 53 -1.06 10.12 35.71
CA LYS A 53 -0.69 11.23 34.82
C LYS A 53 0.78 11.61 35.08
N ARG A 54 1.43 12.27 34.12
CA ARG A 54 2.83 12.74 34.24
C ARG A 54 2.86 14.24 34.54
N GLY A 55 3.94 14.70 35.19
CA GLY A 55 4.16 16.12 35.47
C GLY A 55 3.23 16.68 36.57
N PRO A 56 3.00 18.01 36.63
CA PRO A 56 2.19 18.65 37.66
C PRO A 56 0.77 18.08 37.78
N ALA A 57 0.20 17.58 36.68
CA ALA A 57 -1.10 16.93 36.63
C ALA A 57 -1.18 15.57 37.36
N SER A 58 -0.04 14.99 37.77
CA SER A 58 -0.02 13.76 38.58
C SER A 58 -0.41 14.00 40.03
N ARG A 59 -0.41 15.25 40.52
CA ARG A 59 -0.74 15.56 41.93
C ARG A 59 -2.22 15.46 42.22
N THR A 60 -3.05 15.60 41.20
CA THR A 60 -4.52 15.58 41.27
C THR A 60 -5.13 14.42 40.49
N ASP A 61 -4.30 13.44 40.07
CA ASP A 61 -4.80 12.29 39.33
C ASP A 61 -5.52 11.28 40.24
N ALA A 62 -6.36 10.44 39.63
CA ALA A 62 -7.12 9.43 40.36
C ALA A 62 -6.20 8.44 41.11
N TYR A 63 -5.02 8.16 40.56
CA TYR A 63 -4.03 7.29 41.21
C TYR A 63 -3.58 7.85 42.56
N THR A 64 -3.12 9.08 42.59
CA THR A 64 -2.61 9.73 43.81
C THR A 64 -3.74 10.04 44.78
N LYS A 65 -4.94 10.36 44.29
CA LYS A 65 -6.12 10.60 45.15
C LYS A 65 -6.55 9.35 45.95
N TYR A 66 -6.50 8.18 45.34
CA TYR A 66 -6.95 6.92 45.97
C TYR A 66 -5.81 6.01 46.41
N LEU A 67 -4.58 6.52 46.42
CA LEU A 67 -3.46 5.84 47.07
C LEU A 67 -3.85 5.57 48.54
N PRO A 68 -3.69 4.33 49.04
CA PRO A 68 -4.01 4.01 50.42
C PRO A 68 -3.32 4.95 51.39
N TRP A 69 -4.09 5.45 52.37
CA TRP A 69 -3.55 6.35 53.38
C TRP A 69 -2.61 5.61 54.33
N GLU A 70 -2.92 4.34 54.60
CA GLU A 70 -2.09 3.43 55.37
C GLU A 70 -1.51 2.35 54.44
N ASN A 71 -0.21 2.08 54.59
CA ASN A 71 0.55 1.14 53.77
C ASN A 71 0.39 1.37 52.24
N PRO A 72 0.94 2.47 51.69
CA PRO A 72 0.88 2.79 50.26
C PRO A 72 1.53 1.74 49.34
N SER A 73 2.39 0.88 49.91
CA SER A 73 3.03 -0.27 49.26
C SER A 73 2.16 -1.52 49.25
N TRP A 74 0.87 -1.39 49.52
CA TRP A 74 -0.11 -2.46 49.41
C TRP A 74 -1.36 -1.87 48.79
N TYR A 75 -1.41 -1.76 47.45
CA TYR A 75 -2.50 -1.10 46.73
C TYR A 75 -3.19 -2.10 45.82
N GLU A 76 -4.21 -2.80 46.33
CA GLU A 76 -4.76 -3.98 45.67
C GLU A 76 -6.28 -4.11 45.86
N GLY A 77 -6.90 -4.84 44.95
CA GLY A 77 -8.26 -5.36 45.16
C GLY A 77 -8.64 -6.38 44.11
N SER A 78 -9.82 -6.95 44.28
CA SER A 78 -10.37 -7.90 43.33
C SER A 78 -11.87 -7.75 43.15
N VAL A 79 -12.37 -8.20 42.01
CA VAL A 79 -13.80 -8.28 41.70
C VAL A 79 -14.14 -9.68 41.24
N LEU A 80 -15.21 -10.23 41.78
CA LEU A 80 -15.88 -11.42 41.28
C LEU A 80 -17.05 -10.97 40.40
N PHE A 81 -17.09 -11.43 39.16
CA PHE A 81 -18.14 -11.09 38.22
C PHE A 81 -18.50 -12.29 37.35
N GLN A 82 -19.71 -12.27 36.80
CA GLN A 82 -20.22 -13.26 35.87
C GLN A 82 -20.22 -12.67 34.46
N ALA A 83 -19.67 -13.42 33.50
CA ALA A 83 -19.74 -13.15 32.07
C ALA A 83 -20.21 -14.42 31.35
N GLY A 84 -21.28 -14.32 30.56
CA GLY A 84 -22.02 -15.49 30.09
C GLY A 84 -22.49 -16.38 31.26
N GLU A 85 -22.16 -17.66 31.20
CA GLU A 85 -22.53 -18.67 32.22
C GLU A 85 -21.41 -18.95 33.24
N LYS A 86 -20.25 -18.28 33.11
CA LYS A 86 -19.08 -18.53 33.94
C LYS A 86 -18.79 -17.37 34.88
N ASP A 87 -18.18 -17.71 36.02
CA ASP A 87 -17.74 -16.77 37.03
C ASP A 87 -16.24 -16.54 36.93
N PHE A 88 -15.85 -15.27 36.98
CA PHE A 88 -14.48 -14.83 36.84
C PHE A 88 -14.07 -13.96 38.03
N ARG A 89 -12.84 -14.17 38.50
CA ARG A 89 -12.19 -13.31 39.49
C ARG A 89 -11.07 -12.55 38.82
N LEU A 90 -11.18 -11.23 38.85
CA LEU A 90 -10.12 -10.32 38.43
C LEU A 90 -9.45 -9.74 39.67
N GLU A 91 -8.19 -10.07 39.89
CA GLU A 91 -7.35 -9.47 40.91
C GLU A 91 -6.43 -8.44 40.27
N ARG A 92 -6.23 -7.30 40.94
CA ARG A 92 -5.37 -6.24 40.43
C ARG A 92 -4.50 -5.65 41.51
N ASN A 93 -3.19 -5.60 41.23
CA ASN A 93 -2.26 -4.77 41.97
C ASN A 93 -2.08 -3.44 41.22
N PHE A 94 -2.39 -2.35 41.93
CA PHE A 94 -2.34 -1.00 41.40
C PHE A 94 -0.96 -0.35 41.56
N GLU A 95 -0.03 -0.94 42.32
CA GLU A 95 1.28 -0.37 42.57
C GLU A 95 2.03 -0.01 41.29
N LYS A 96 2.85 1.05 41.39
CA LYS A 96 3.55 1.63 40.25
C LYS A 96 4.46 0.63 39.51
N ASN A 97 5.04 -0.33 40.24
CA ASN A 97 6.07 -1.23 39.73
C ASN A 97 5.59 -2.69 39.57
N ALA A 98 4.39 -3.03 40.02
CA ALA A 98 3.88 -4.40 40.10
C ALA A 98 2.58 -4.58 39.31
N ARG A 99 2.40 -3.86 38.19
CA ARG A 99 1.13 -3.79 37.45
C ARG A 99 0.78 -5.11 36.75
N GLU A 100 0.34 -6.07 37.54
CA GLU A 100 -0.23 -7.33 37.10
C GLU A 100 -1.72 -7.31 37.44
N ALA A 101 -2.52 -7.60 36.42
CA ALA A 101 -3.89 -8.01 36.58
C ALA A 101 -3.91 -9.52 36.36
N GLU A 102 -4.52 -10.25 37.28
CA GLU A 102 -4.65 -11.69 37.19
C GLU A 102 -6.12 -12.03 37.04
N LEU A 103 -6.43 -12.78 36.00
CA LEU A 103 -7.79 -13.19 35.67
C LEU A 103 -7.92 -14.71 35.83
N TYR A 104 -8.91 -15.13 36.60
CA TYR A 104 -9.18 -16.54 36.89
C TYR A 104 -10.63 -16.86 36.54
N CYS A 105 -10.86 -17.90 35.75
CA CYS A 105 -12.18 -18.52 35.64
C CYS A 105 -12.41 -19.37 36.90
N VAL A 106 -13.27 -18.90 37.80
CA VAL A 106 -13.59 -19.59 39.05
C VAL A 106 -14.40 -20.86 38.78
N THR A 107 -15.19 -20.88 37.70
CA THR A 107 -15.99 -22.04 37.31
C THR A 107 -15.11 -23.23 36.90
N ASP A 108 -14.06 -22.98 36.12
CA ASP A 108 -13.23 -24.04 35.53
C ASP A 108 -11.87 -24.20 36.23
N GLY A 109 -11.48 -23.24 37.07
CA GLY A 109 -10.19 -23.20 37.75
C GLY A 109 -9.02 -22.74 36.87
N GLU A 110 -9.30 -22.23 35.67
CA GLU A 110 -8.28 -21.83 34.69
C GLU A 110 -7.80 -20.38 34.92
N LYS A 111 -6.48 -20.16 34.82
CA LYS A 111 -5.89 -18.80 34.79
C LYS A 111 -5.83 -18.32 33.34
N MET A 112 -6.40 -17.15 33.09
CA MET A 112 -6.47 -16.53 31.78
C MET A 112 -5.36 -15.50 31.57
N SER A 113 -4.99 -15.24 30.32
CA SER A 113 -3.94 -14.31 29.94
C SER A 113 -4.50 -12.91 29.68
N VAL A 114 -4.34 -12.01 30.65
CA VAL A 114 -4.71 -10.60 30.46
C VAL A 114 -3.85 -9.92 29.39
N GLN A 115 -2.61 -10.39 29.17
CA GLN A 115 -1.69 -9.82 28.18
C GLN A 115 -2.08 -10.18 26.74
N GLU A 116 -2.73 -11.33 26.54
CA GLU A 116 -3.22 -11.78 25.23
C GLU A 116 -4.63 -11.24 24.90
N GLY A 117 -5.23 -10.46 25.81
CA GLY A 117 -6.50 -9.77 25.58
C GLY A 117 -7.73 -10.49 26.12
N ASP A 118 -7.60 -11.58 26.89
CA ASP A 118 -8.74 -12.34 27.41
C ASP A 118 -9.71 -11.47 28.22
N LEU A 119 -9.20 -10.53 29.01
CA LEU A 119 -10.03 -9.58 29.75
C LEU A 119 -10.79 -8.63 28.82
N GLU A 120 -10.17 -8.19 27.72
CA GLU A 120 -10.81 -7.31 26.73
C GLU A 120 -11.97 -8.03 26.06
N ILE A 121 -11.81 -9.34 25.77
CA ILE A 121 -12.88 -10.20 25.24
C ILE A 121 -14.02 -10.31 26.25
N LEU A 122 -13.74 -10.57 27.53
CA LEU A 122 -14.78 -10.66 28.56
C LEU A 122 -15.54 -9.33 28.79
N LEU A 123 -14.90 -8.21 28.49
CA LEU A 123 -15.51 -6.88 28.55
C LEU A 123 -16.19 -6.49 27.23
N GLY A 124 -16.27 -7.39 26.25
CA GLY A 124 -16.88 -7.16 24.94
C GLY A 124 -16.16 -6.09 24.12
N GLY A 125 -14.83 -6.01 24.24
CA GLY A 125 -14.00 -5.00 23.60
C GLY A 125 -14.07 -3.61 24.23
N ALA A 126 -14.86 -3.42 25.29
CA ALA A 126 -15.00 -2.11 25.92
C ALA A 126 -13.68 -1.65 26.55
N THR A 127 -13.22 -0.46 26.14
CA THR A 127 -12.12 0.25 26.81
C THR A 127 -12.64 1.11 27.97
N GLN A 128 -11.72 1.53 28.85
CA GLN A 128 -12.02 2.46 29.96
C GLN A 128 -12.86 3.66 29.52
N ARG A 129 -12.50 4.23 28.36
CA ARG A 129 -13.12 5.44 27.85
C ARG A 129 -14.55 5.19 27.43
N ILE A 130 -14.83 4.07 26.76
CA ILE A 130 -16.20 3.70 26.37
C ILE A 130 -17.04 3.50 27.61
N TYR A 131 -16.51 2.81 28.60
CA TYR A 131 -17.23 2.57 29.85
C TYR A 131 -17.56 3.89 30.57
N GLU A 132 -16.59 4.78 30.77
CA GLU A 132 -16.77 6.12 31.35
C GLU A 132 -17.71 7.02 30.54
N ASN A 133 -17.77 6.82 29.23
CA ASN A 133 -18.63 7.58 28.32
C ASN A 133 -20.04 6.98 28.19
N THR A 134 -20.29 5.76 28.65
CA THR A 134 -21.59 5.10 28.40
C THR A 134 -22.23 4.59 29.68
N ALA A 135 -21.72 3.47 30.20
CA ALA A 135 -22.32 2.76 31.32
C ALA A 135 -21.94 3.35 32.68
N ALA A 136 -20.82 4.07 32.80
CA ALA A 136 -20.39 4.69 34.05
C ALA A 136 -20.55 6.21 34.02
N VAL A 137 -21.67 6.69 34.55
CA VAL A 137 -22.03 8.11 34.63
C VAL A 137 -21.60 8.68 35.98
N GLY A 138 -20.54 9.49 35.97
CA GLY A 138 -20.10 10.23 37.15
C GLY A 138 -20.99 11.44 37.44
N GLN A 139 -20.77 12.04 38.62
CA GLN A 139 -21.40 13.30 39.00
C GLN A 139 -21.06 14.40 37.97
N LEU A 140 -22.09 15.09 37.48
CA LEU A 140 -21.96 16.18 36.49
C LEU A 140 -21.05 17.29 37.03
N LYS A 141 -20.12 17.77 36.19
CA LYS A 141 -19.09 18.74 36.61
C LYS A 141 -19.67 20.15 36.82
N SER A 142 -20.67 20.52 36.03
CA SER A 142 -21.38 21.78 36.17
C SER A 142 -22.85 21.55 36.47
N ARG A 143 -23.38 22.29 37.45
CA ARG A 143 -24.80 22.29 37.80
C ARG A 143 -25.59 23.35 37.05
N THR A 144 -24.94 24.15 36.19
CA THR A 144 -25.60 25.16 35.35
C THR A 144 -26.08 24.55 34.03
N GLU A 145 -27.17 25.10 33.49
CA GLU A 145 -27.74 24.66 32.20
C GLU A 145 -26.74 24.81 31.03
N GLU A 146 -26.02 25.93 30.97
CA GLU A 146 -24.95 26.15 29.98
C GLU A 146 -23.79 25.16 30.14
N GLY A 147 -23.43 24.81 31.37
CA GLY A 147 -22.36 23.85 31.63
C GLY A 147 -22.75 22.42 31.24
N LEU A 148 -23.99 22.03 31.51
CA LEU A 148 -24.53 20.72 31.14
C LEU A 148 -24.63 20.55 29.62
N THR A 149 -25.10 21.59 28.92
CA THR A 149 -25.15 21.58 27.45
C THR A 149 -23.75 21.56 26.82
N ALA A 150 -22.77 22.24 27.42
CA ALA A 150 -21.37 22.15 27.01
C ALA A 150 -20.79 20.75 27.24
N GLU A 151 -21.05 20.13 28.39
CA GLU A 151 -20.59 18.77 28.71
C GLU A 151 -21.21 17.72 27.76
N LEU A 152 -22.49 17.87 27.41
CA LEU A 152 -23.14 17.05 26.39
C LEU A 152 -22.50 17.22 25.01
N ARG A 153 -22.14 18.45 24.62
CA ARG A 153 -21.43 18.70 23.35
C ARG A 153 -20.03 18.10 23.35
N GLU A 154 -19.28 18.25 24.45
CA GLU A 154 -17.96 17.63 24.62
C GLU A 154 -18.06 16.11 24.54
N TYR A 155 -19.05 15.53 25.22
CA TYR A 155 -19.35 14.11 25.16
C TYR A 155 -19.59 13.63 23.72
N LEU A 156 -20.43 14.34 22.98
CA LEU A 156 -20.79 14.02 21.60
C LEU A 156 -19.63 14.20 20.62
N ALA A 157 -18.83 15.26 20.79
CA ALA A 157 -17.63 15.47 20.01
C ALA A 157 -16.61 14.35 20.26
N ASN A 158 -16.40 13.98 21.52
CA ASN A 158 -15.54 12.85 21.91
C ASN A 158 -16.08 11.52 21.37
N PHE A 159 -17.40 11.33 21.36
CA PHE A 159 -18.04 10.14 20.79
C PHE A 159 -17.76 9.98 19.28
N GLN A 160 -17.61 11.08 18.53
CA GLN A 160 -17.22 11.06 17.11
C GLN A 160 -15.73 10.82 16.89
N THR A 161 -14.90 11.49 17.68
CA THR A 161 -13.46 11.61 17.42
C THR A 161 -12.62 10.57 18.15
N GLU A 162 -13.07 10.14 19.33
CA GLU A 162 -12.28 9.32 20.24
C GLU A 162 -12.91 7.93 20.45
N GLY A 163 -12.47 6.98 19.61
CA GLY A 163 -11.85 5.79 20.21
C GLY A 163 -12.47 4.42 19.95
N ASP A 164 -13.71 4.30 19.45
CA ASP A 164 -14.32 2.95 19.35
C ASP A 164 -15.07 2.64 18.05
N PHE A 165 -15.14 3.61 17.14
CA PHE A 165 -15.44 3.36 15.73
C PHE A 165 -14.20 3.06 14.90
N ARG A 166 -13.02 2.94 15.53
CA ARG A 166 -11.73 2.76 14.85
C ARG A 166 -11.58 1.37 14.21
N MET A 167 -12.36 1.10 13.16
CA MET A 167 -11.65 0.86 11.92
C MET A 167 -10.99 2.19 11.57
N ASP A 168 -9.71 2.19 11.20
CA ASP A 168 -9.05 3.37 10.68
C ASP A 168 -9.13 3.32 9.15
N PRO A 169 -10.30 3.57 8.52
CA PRO A 169 -10.42 3.50 7.06
C PRO A 169 -9.56 4.58 6.39
N GLU A 170 -9.25 5.67 7.11
CA GLU A 170 -8.41 6.74 6.60
C GLU A 170 -6.93 6.31 6.58
N GLY A 171 -6.42 5.72 7.67
CA GLY A 171 -5.09 5.12 7.72
C GLY A 171 -4.94 3.91 6.82
N ALA A 172 -5.91 3.00 6.79
CA ALA A 172 -5.93 1.86 5.86
C ALA A 172 -6.03 2.36 4.40
N GLY A 173 -6.84 3.37 4.14
CA GLY A 173 -6.93 4.02 2.83
C GLY A 173 -5.62 4.70 2.42
N LYS A 174 -4.92 5.34 3.37
CA LYS A 174 -3.59 5.91 3.15
C LYS A 174 -2.57 4.84 2.79
N LEU A 175 -2.54 3.73 3.53
CA LEU A 175 -1.66 2.59 3.25
C LEU A 175 -1.92 2.01 1.84
N LEU A 176 -3.19 1.83 1.48
CA LEU A 176 -3.57 1.37 0.14
C LEU A 176 -3.15 2.37 -0.95
N ARG A 177 -3.30 3.68 -0.71
CA ARG A 177 -2.84 4.73 -1.65
C ARG A 177 -1.33 4.72 -1.83
N GLU A 178 -0.57 4.54 -0.76
CA GLU A 178 0.89 4.43 -0.81
C GLU A 178 1.30 3.21 -1.64
N LYS A 179 0.69 2.05 -1.37
CA LYS A 179 0.91 0.81 -2.14
C LYS A 179 0.52 0.95 -3.61
N ARG A 180 -0.61 1.63 -3.91
CA ARG A 180 -1.02 1.90 -5.30
C ARG A 180 0.04 2.74 -6.02
N LYS A 181 0.52 3.80 -5.38
CA LYS A 181 1.56 4.68 -5.95
C LYS A 181 2.88 3.94 -6.22
N GLU A 182 3.24 2.96 -5.40
CA GLU A 182 4.39 2.10 -5.63
C GLU A 182 4.23 1.30 -6.95
N TRP A 183 3.07 0.68 -7.16
CA TRP A 183 2.79 -0.07 -8.39
C TRP A 183 2.62 0.81 -9.63
N GLU A 184 1.99 1.98 -9.50
CA GLU A 184 1.91 2.97 -10.59
C GLU A 184 3.30 3.48 -11.01
N ARG A 185 4.26 3.59 -10.08
CA ARG A 185 5.66 3.91 -10.40
C ARG A 185 6.35 2.74 -11.08
N ALA A 186 6.16 1.52 -10.58
CA ALA A 186 6.72 0.31 -11.18
C ALA A 186 6.22 0.11 -12.62
N GLU A 187 4.95 0.41 -12.89
CA GLU A 187 4.37 0.39 -14.24
C GLU A 187 5.05 1.40 -15.16
N LYS A 188 5.20 2.66 -14.72
CA LYS A 188 5.89 3.71 -15.48
C LYS A 188 7.36 3.38 -15.73
N GLU A 189 8.06 2.86 -14.73
CA GLU A 189 9.45 2.43 -14.85
C GLU A 189 9.60 1.26 -15.82
N ALA A 190 8.71 0.26 -15.74
CA ALA A 190 8.69 -0.87 -16.67
C ALA A 190 8.44 -0.41 -18.11
N SER A 191 7.45 0.47 -18.33
CA SER A 191 7.17 1.06 -19.64
C SER A 191 8.35 1.85 -20.18
N ALA A 192 8.95 2.72 -19.36
CA ALA A 192 10.08 3.55 -19.77
C ALA A 192 11.35 2.71 -20.05
N ASN A 193 11.58 1.64 -19.28
CA ASN A 193 12.71 0.74 -19.50
C ASN A 193 12.52 -0.07 -20.79
N LYS A 194 11.30 -0.53 -21.07
CA LYS A 194 10.95 -1.19 -22.33
C LYS A 194 11.16 -0.26 -23.51
N GLU A 195 10.66 0.98 -23.45
CA GLU A 195 10.78 1.95 -24.54
C GLU A 195 12.26 2.30 -24.82
N LYS A 196 13.07 2.50 -23.78
CA LYS A 196 14.53 2.69 -23.94
C LYS A 196 15.23 1.48 -24.56
N ALA A 197 14.78 0.26 -24.26
CA ALA A 197 15.35 -0.95 -24.84
C ALA A 197 14.95 -1.10 -26.32
N LEU A 198 13.70 -0.78 -26.66
CA LEU A 198 13.21 -0.72 -28.04
C LEU A 198 14.00 0.31 -28.86
N ASP A 199 14.21 1.52 -28.34
CA ASP A 199 14.97 2.57 -29.04
C ASP A 199 16.42 2.12 -29.32
N LYS A 200 17.10 1.52 -28.33
CA LYS A 200 18.46 0.97 -28.53
C LYS A 200 18.50 -0.11 -29.61
N LEU A 201 17.47 -0.95 -29.68
CA LEU A 201 17.36 -1.99 -30.70
C LEU A 201 17.09 -1.39 -32.07
N ARG A 202 16.21 -0.40 -32.16
CA ARG A 202 15.94 0.36 -33.39
C ARG A 202 17.19 1.07 -33.92
N ASP A 203 17.97 1.70 -33.04
CA ASP A 203 19.24 2.34 -33.39
C ASP A 203 20.24 1.31 -33.95
N ARG A 204 20.35 0.13 -33.32
CA ARG A 204 21.22 -0.96 -33.81
C ARG A 204 20.76 -1.50 -35.15
N ILE A 205 19.46 -1.72 -35.34
CA ILE A 205 18.88 -2.16 -36.60
C ILE A 205 19.17 -1.14 -37.70
N GLN A 206 18.99 0.16 -37.42
CA GLN A 206 19.30 1.22 -38.36
C GLN A 206 20.79 1.22 -38.73
N TYR A 207 21.67 1.16 -37.73
CA TYR A 207 23.12 1.11 -37.95
C TYR A 207 23.54 -0.11 -38.80
N THR A 208 23.00 -1.29 -38.51
CA THR A 208 23.30 -2.50 -39.29
C THR A 208 22.76 -2.40 -40.72
N ARG A 209 21.59 -1.78 -40.93
CA ARG A 209 21.08 -1.49 -42.29
C ARG A 209 22.01 -0.55 -43.06
N GLU A 210 22.49 0.51 -42.42
CA GLU A 210 23.44 1.45 -43.03
C GLU A 210 24.77 0.76 -43.38
N GLU A 211 25.27 -0.14 -42.52
CA GLU A 211 26.46 -0.94 -42.81
C GLU A 211 26.26 -1.87 -44.01
N ILE A 212 25.13 -2.58 -44.08
CA ILE A 212 24.78 -3.45 -45.22
C ILE A 212 24.74 -2.63 -46.50
N GLN A 213 24.06 -1.49 -46.49
CA GLN A 213 23.95 -0.61 -47.66
C GLN A 213 25.31 -0.10 -48.13
N ASN A 214 26.21 0.26 -47.21
CA ASN A 214 27.57 0.69 -47.55
C ASN A 214 28.41 -0.46 -48.12
N LEU A 215 28.24 -1.68 -47.61
CA LEU A 215 28.92 -2.87 -48.15
C LEU A 215 28.39 -3.22 -49.55
N GLU A 216 27.09 -3.14 -49.77
CA GLU A 216 26.45 -3.33 -51.08
C GLU A 216 26.93 -2.28 -52.09
N GLU A 217 26.96 -1.00 -51.71
CA GLU A 217 27.44 0.07 -52.59
C GLU A 217 28.93 -0.11 -52.94
N ARG A 218 29.76 -0.57 -51.99
CA ARG A 218 31.17 -0.90 -52.25
C ARG A 218 31.33 -2.11 -53.17
N LEU A 219 30.46 -3.09 -53.04
CA LEU A 219 30.43 -4.27 -53.92
C LEU A 219 30.06 -3.84 -55.35
N GLU A 220 29.01 -3.04 -55.50
CA GLU A 220 28.58 -2.49 -56.79
C GLU A 220 29.67 -1.65 -57.45
N ARG A 221 30.33 -0.74 -56.72
CA ARG A 221 31.47 0.06 -57.25
C ARG A 221 32.64 -0.81 -57.70
N MET A 222 32.84 -1.97 -57.06
CA MET A 222 33.86 -2.93 -57.45
C MET A 222 33.49 -3.69 -58.73
N GLU A 223 32.19 -3.93 -58.95
CA GLU A 223 31.64 -4.58 -60.15
C GLU A 223 31.57 -3.64 -61.37
N THR A 224 31.21 -2.37 -61.17
CA THR A 224 31.05 -1.37 -62.26
C THR A 224 32.38 -0.81 -62.80
N GLY A 225 33.51 -1.08 -62.11
CA GLY A 225 34.84 -0.80 -62.65
C GLY A 225 35.25 0.67 -62.66
N GLU A 226 34.67 1.51 -61.80
CA GLU A 226 35.08 2.91 -61.65
C GLU A 226 36.35 3.05 -60.80
N SER A 227 37.48 2.63 -61.39
CA SER A 227 38.80 3.12 -61.01
C SER A 227 39.59 3.48 -62.27
N GLY A 228 39.55 4.77 -62.63
CA GLY A 228 40.52 5.43 -63.51
C GLY A 228 40.77 4.77 -64.87
N GLN A 229 39.97 5.14 -65.87
CA GLN A 229 40.24 4.90 -67.29
C GLN A 229 41.65 5.41 -67.65
N LYS A 230 42.63 4.52 -67.78
CA LYS A 230 43.75 4.76 -68.70
C LYS A 230 43.30 4.27 -70.05
N VAL A 231 42.99 5.23 -70.92
CA VAL A 231 42.83 5.04 -72.36
C VAL A 231 44.03 4.26 -72.87
N ILE A 232 43.83 2.99 -73.21
CA ILE A 232 44.74 2.25 -74.07
C ILE A 232 44.28 2.57 -75.49
N PRO A 233 45.08 3.25 -76.34
CA PRO A 233 44.68 3.50 -77.71
C PRO A 233 44.63 2.17 -78.47
N ASP A 234 43.58 1.99 -79.25
CA ASP A 234 43.42 0.88 -80.19
C ASP A 234 44.68 0.73 -81.05
N ALA A 235 45.29 -0.46 -80.98
CA ALA A 235 46.37 -0.86 -81.85
C ALA A 235 45.77 -1.59 -83.06
N ASP A 236 45.33 -0.85 -84.07
CA ASP A 236 45.22 -1.40 -85.42
C ASP A 236 46.64 -1.68 -85.94
N LYS A 237 47.06 -2.94 -85.82
CA LYS A 237 48.19 -3.49 -86.56
C LYS A 237 47.67 -4.58 -87.48
N GLU A 238 47.28 -4.18 -88.69
CA GLU A 238 47.42 -5.06 -89.85
C GLU A 238 48.91 -5.41 -90.00
N MET A 239 49.29 -6.62 -89.60
CA MET A 239 50.63 -7.15 -89.84
C MET A 239 50.54 -8.39 -90.72
N GLY A 240 50.01 -8.20 -91.92
CA GLY A 240 50.04 -9.19 -92.99
C GLY A 240 51.27 -9.01 -93.88
N PHE A 241 52.48 -9.34 -93.41
CA PHE A 241 53.62 -9.56 -94.32
C PHE A 241 54.73 -10.46 -93.72
N PRO A 242 54.51 -11.78 -93.59
CA PRO A 242 55.60 -12.74 -93.37
C PRO A 242 56.12 -13.39 -94.67
N LEU A 243 55.30 -13.44 -95.73
CA LEU A 243 55.68 -14.10 -96.98
C LEU A 243 56.62 -13.24 -97.85
N ALA A 244 56.45 -11.91 -97.87
CA ALA A 244 57.28 -11.05 -98.72
C ALA A 244 58.68 -10.78 -98.18
N ALA A 245 58.88 -10.77 -96.85
CA ALA A 245 60.22 -10.62 -96.27
C ALA A 245 61.06 -11.87 -96.52
N ALA A 246 60.49 -13.07 -96.37
CA ALA A 246 61.14 -14.32 -96.72
C ALA A 246 61.39 -14.46 -98.23
N ALA A 247 60.42 -14.02 -99.07
CA ALA A 247 60.58 -13.99 -100.52
C ALA A 247 61.66 -12.98 -100.97
N ALA A 248 61.79 -11.83 -100.32
CA ALA A 248 62.80 -10.81 -100.61
C ALA A 248 64.22 -11.30 -100.28
N CYS A 249 64.41 -12.01 -99.16
CA CYS A 249 65.68 -12.67 -98.83
C CYS A 249 66.05 -13.76 -99.86
N LEU A 250 65.08 -14.59 -100.27
CA LEU A 250 65.31 -15.61 -101.31
C LEU A 250 65.69 -14.97 -102.66
N PHE A 251 65.06 -13.85 -103.01
CA PHE A 251 65.34 -13.08 -104.23
C PHE A 251 66.74 -12.44 -104.20
N LEU A 252 67.17 -11.93 -103.04
CA LEU A 252 68.50 -11.34 -102.85
C LEU A 252 69.62 -12.40 -102.89
N LEU A 253 69.38 -13.60 -102.37
CA LEU A 253 70.30 -14.74 -102.49
C LEU A 253 70.45 -15.23 -103.93
N LEU A 254 69.33 -15.34 -104.67
CA LEU A 254 69.34 -15.70 -106.10
C LEU A 254 70.03 -14.62 -106.96
N ALA A 255 69.73 -13.34 -106.73
CA ALA A 255 70.37 -12.23 -107.43
C ALA A 255 71.87 -12.14 -107.11
N GLY A 256 72.27 -12.31 -105.84
CA GLY A 256 73.67 -12.33 -105.43
C GLY A 256 74.48 -13.47 -106.04
N GLY A 257 73.88 -14.66 -106.16
CA GLY A 257 74.50 -15.82 -106.82
C GLY A 257 74.75 -15.61 -108.32
N THR A 258 73.81 -15.00 -109.02
CA THR A 258 73.96 -14.67 -110.45
C THR A 258 75.00 -13.56 -110.71
N ALA A 259 75.11 -12.58 -109.81
CA ALA A 259 76.07 -11.48 -109.93
C ALA A 259 77.54 -11.93 -109.80
N VAL A 260 77.83 -12.95 -108.99
CA VAL A 260 79.21 -13.48 -108.85
C VAL A 260 79.66 -14.25 -110.10
N LEU A 261 78.75 -14.99 -110.76
CA LEU A 261 79.07 -15.74 -111.98
C LEU A 261 79.26 -14.84 -113.21
N VAL A 262 78.53 -13.74 -113.33
CA VAL A 262 78.55 -12.86 -114.52
C VAL A 262 79.48 -11.66 -114.37
N PHE A 263 79.59 -11.06 -113.18
CA PHE A 263 80.28 -9.77 -112.99
C PHE A 263 81.57 -9.84 -112.16
N LYS A 264 82.09 -11.05 -111.82
CA LYS A 264 83.28 -11.25 -110.97
C LYS A 264 83.26 -10.42 -109.66
N VAL A 265 82.08 -10.28 -109.05
CA VAL A 265 81.92 -9.62 -107.75
C VAL A 265 82.57 -10.48 -106.66
N SER A 266 83.30 -9.86 -105.73
CA SER A 266 84.05 -10.57 -104.68
C SER A 266 83.10 -11.35 -103.75
N TRP A 267 83.40 -12.65 -103.54
CA TRP A 267 82.67 -13.58 -102.65
C TRP A 267 82.45 -13.08 -101.22
N LEU A 268 83.26 -12.12 -100.75
CA LEU A 268 83.12 -11.46 -99.45
C LEU A 268 81.78 -10.71 -99.28
N LEU A 269 81.19 -10.19 -100.36
CA LEU A 269 79.89 -9.49 -100.33
C LEU A 269 78.71 -10.45 -100.08
N LEU A 270 78.76 -11.66 -100.65
CA LEU A 270 77.75 -12.70 -100.41
C LEU A 270 77.76 -13.19 -98.96
N LEU A 271 78.96 -13.32 -98.36
CA LEU A 271 79.12 -13.71 -96.98
C LEU A 271 78.55 -12.67 -96.01
N LEU A 272 78.70 -11.37 -96.31
CA LEU A 272 78.12 -10.27 -95.54
C LEU A 272 76.59 -10.28 -95.58
N ILE A 273 75.98 -10.59 -96.73
CA ILE A 273 74.53 -10.71 -96.87
C ILE A 273 74.00 -11.90 -96.06
N LEU A 274 74.65 -13.07 -96.14
CA LEU A 274 74.28 -14.25 -95.36
C LEU A 274 74.40 -14.03 -93.85
N ILE A 275 75.44 -13.32 -93.39
CA ILE A 275 75.59 -12.96 -91.98
C ILE A 275 74.50 -11.96 -91.55
N ALA A 276 74.16 -10.99 -92.39
CA ALA A 276 73.09 -10.04 -92.11
C ALA A 276 71.71 -10.74 -91.99
N GLU A 277 71.43 -11.71 -92.86
CA GLU A 277 70.21 -12.52 -92.81
C GLU A 277 70.16 -13.43 -91.57
N ALA A 278 71.27 -14.09 -91.22
CA ALA A 278 71.36 -14.93 -90.03
C ALA A 278 71.18 -14.12 -88.73
N VAL A 279 71.75 -12.91 -88.67
CA VAL A 279 71.57 -11.98 -87.54
C VAL A 279 70.13 -11.48 -87.47
N PHE A 280 69.48 -11.20 -88.61
CA PHE A 280 68.07 -10.81 -88.66
C PHE A 280 67.15 -11.92 -88.16
N LEU A 281 67.37 -13.17 -88.60
CA LEU A 281 66.59 -14.34 -88.17
C LEU A 281 66.77 -14.64 -86.67
N MET A 282 67.99 -14.52 -86.15
CA MET A 282 68.27 -14.66 -84.71
C MET A 282 67.57 -13.58 -83.90
N ARG A 283 67.57 -12.33 -84.38
CA ARG A 283 66.91 -11.20 -83.71
C ARG A 283 65.39 -11.34 -83.73
N TYR A 284 64.83 -11.88 -84.81
CA TYR A 284 63.41 -12.18 -84.96
C TYR A 284 62.93 -13.29 -84.02
N LEU A 285 63.63 -14.43 -83.97
CA LEU A 285 63.29 -15.54 -83.06
C LEU A 285 63.48 -15.17 -81.58
N ARG A 286 64.44 -14.29 -81.27
CA ARG A 286 64.65 -13.78 -79.91
C ARG A 286 63.55 -12.79 -79.50
N SER A 287 63.12 -11.91 -80.42
CA SER A 287 61.98 -11.01 -80.24
C SER A 287 60.65 -11.74 -80.03
N GLY A 288 60.41 -12.86 -80.73
CA GLY A 288 59.21 -13.68 -80.52
C GLY A 288 59.14 -14.35 -79.14
N LYS A 289 60.28 -14.87 -78.63
CA LYS A 289 60.35 -15.49 -77.30
C LYS A 289 60.27 -14.49 -76.14
N GLU A 290 60.74 -13.25 -76.33
CA GLU A 290 60.58 -12.18 -75.35
C GLU A 290 59.13 -11.70 -75.29
N MET A 291 58.45 -11.53 -76.42
CA MET A 291 57.02 -11.17 -76.45
C MET A 291 56.12 -12.26 -75.85
N ASP A 292 56.40 -13.54 -76.08
CA ASP A 292 55.62 -14.64 -75.48
C ASP A 292 55.83 -14.76 -73.96
N ARG A 293 57.03 -14.43 -73.46
CA ARG A 293 57.30 -14.36 -72.01
C ARG A 293 56.61 -13.17 -71.36
N GLU A 294 56.61 -12.01 -72.02
CA GLU A 294 55.88 -10.83 -71.55
C GLU A 294 54.38 -11.07 -71.52
N ARG A 295 53.80 -11.67 -72.57
CA ARG A 295 52.38 -12.06 -72.60
C ARG A 295 52.01 -13.05 -71.50
N ARG A 296 52.81 -14.09 -71.26
CA ARG A 296 52.55 -15.03 -70.15
C ARG A 296 52.65 -14.37 -68.78
N MET A 297 53.59 -13.44 -68.59
CA MET A 297 53.68 -12.67 -67.35
C MET A 297 52.53 -11.66 -67.19
N GLU A 298 52.02 -11.09 -68.27
CA GLU A 298 50.81 -10.25 -68.27
C GLU A 298 49.55 -11.07 -68.00
N GLU A 299 49.42 -12.26 -68.59
CA GLU A 299 48.34 -13.21 -68.34
C GLU A 299 48.36 -13.73 -66.90
N GLU A 300 49.52 -14.10 -66.34
CA GLU A 300 49.66 -14.49 -64.93
C GLU A 300 49.35 -13.32 -63.98
N LYS A 301 49.76 -12.10 -64.32
CA LYS A 301 49.41 -10.89 -63.54
C LYS A 301 47.91 -10.60 -63.60
N ALA A 302 47.30 -10.67 -64.78
CA ALA A 302 45.86 -10.48 -64.97
C ALA A 302 45.07 -11.55 -64.20
N ALA A 303 45.47 -12.83 -64.30
CA ALA A 303 44.85 -13.93 -63.55
C ALA A 303 45.03 -13.77 -62.03
N SER A 304 46.19 -13.28 -61.57
CA SER A 304 46.43 -12.98 -60.15
C SER A 304 45.58 -11.82 -59.64
N GLU A 305 45.40 -10.75 -60.42
CA GLU A 305 44.53 -9.63 -60.08
C GLU A 305 43.05 -10.01 -60.09
N GLU A 306 42.64 -10.84 -61.04
CA GLU A 306 41.28 -11.37 -61.15
C GLU A 306 40.95 -12.31 -59.98
N ALA A 307 41.89 -13.18 -59.59
CA ALA A 307 41.76 -14.01 -58.39
C ALA A 307 41.66 -13.17 -57.11
N LYS A 308 42.44 -12.08 -56.99
CA LYS A 308 42.34 -11.12 -55.85
C LYS A 308 41.03 -10.34 -55.84
N LYS A 309 40.48 -9.97 -57.01
CA LYS A 309 39.15 -9.35 -57.11
C LYS A 309 38.06 -10.33 -56.69
N LYS A 310 38.12 -11.57 -57.18
CA LYS A 310 37.18 -12.64 -56.82
C LYS A 310 37.21 -12.96 -55.32
N GLY A 311 38.39 -13.03 -54.70
CA GLY A 311 38.53 -13.23 -53.25
C GLY A 311 37.97 -12.07 -52.42
N ARG A 312 38.18 -10.82 -52.85
CA ARG A 312 37.57 -9.65 -52.19
C ARG A 312 36.05 -9.66 -52.31
N ARG A 313 35.52 -10.00 -53.49
CA ARG A 313 34.08 -10.11 -53.74
C ARG A 313 33.41 -11.14 -52.82
N LEU A 314 33.97 -12.35 -52.75
CA LEU A 314 33.50 -13.40 -51.85
C LEU A 314 33.50 -12.94 -50.38
N SER A 315 34.55 -12.21 -49.96
CA SER A 315 34.61 -11.65 -48.61
C SER A 315 33.55 -10.57 -48.35
N TYR A 316 33.20 -9.74 -49.34
CA TYR A 316 32.11 -8.77 -49.20
C TYR A 316 30.74 -9.46 -49.16
N GLU A 317 30.51 -10.45 -50.01
CA GLU A 317 29.27 -11.25 -50.03
C GLU A 317 29.07 -11.99 -48.69
N GLU A 318 30.13 -12.60 -48.14
CA GLU A 318 30.10 -13.24 -46.82
C GLU A 318 29.80 -12.24 -45.68
N ASN A 319 30.45 -11.07 -45.69
CA ASN A 319 30.17 -10.01 -44.72
C ASN A 319 28.73 -9.48 -44.81
N ILE A 320 28.19 -9.31 -46.02
CA ILE A 320 26.80 -8.89 -46.22
C ILE A 320 25.85 -9.96 -45.69
N GLN A 321 26.14 -11.25 -45.95
CA GLN A 321 25.34 -12.35 -45.44
C GLN A 321 25.35 -12.41 -43.90
N ASP A 322 26.53 -12.27 -43.28
CA ASP A 322 26.65 -12.22 -41.81
C ASP A 322 25.88 -11.05 -41.21
N LYS A 323 25.95 -9.88 -41.84
CA LYS A 323 25.21 -8.69 -41.40
C LYS A 323 23.70 -8.83 -41.60
N ASN A 324 23.25 -9.49 -42.67
CA ASN A 324 21.84 -9.81 -42.89
C ASN A 324 21.32 -10.79 -41.83
N ASN A 325 22.11 -11.80 -41.45
CA ASN A 325 21.76 -12.70 -40.34
C ASN A 325 21.68 -11.93 -39.02
N GLN A 326 22.63 -11.03 -38.76
CA GLN A 326 22.59 -10.15 -37.60
C GLN A 326 21.34 -9.26 -37.58
N LEU A 327 20.97 -8.69 -38.73
CA LEU A 327 19.77 -7.87 -38.89
C LEU A 327 18.49 -8.67 -38.62
N PHE A 328 18.42 -9.91 -39.11
CA PHE A 328 17.30 -10.82 -38.85
C PHE A 328 17.14 -11.09 -37.35
N ASN A 329 18.22 -11.48 -36.66
CA ASN A 329 18.19 -11.73 -35.22
C ASN A 329 17.75 -10.49 -34.42
N LEU A 330 18.24 -9.30 -34.81
CA LEU A 330 17.84 -8.06 -34.16
C LEU A 330 16.36 -7.73 -34.39
N GLN A 331 15.80 -8.06 -35.56
CA GLN A 331 14.38 -7.86 -35.84
C GLN A 331 13.51 -8.83 -35.02
N GLU A 332 13.94 -10.07 -34.86
CA GLU A 332 13.27 -11.05 -34.00
C GLU A 332 13.28 -10.61 -32.54
N GLU A 333 14.44 -10.15 -32.03
CA GLU A 333 14.58 -9.60 -30.68
C GLU A 333 13.70 -8.36 -30.46
N LEU A 334 13.54 -7.51 -31.49
CA LEU A 334 12.63 -6.36 -31.44
C LEU A 334 11.18 -6.82 -31.28
N GLU A 335 10.74 -7.78 -32.08
CA GLU A 335 9.36 -8.30 -32.05
C GLU A 335 9.04 -9.02 -30.73
N GLU A 336 9.98 -9.79 -30.18
CA GLU A 336 9.85 -10.40 -28.85
C GLU A 336 9.66 -9.34 -27.77
N LEU A 337 10.50 -8.30 -27.77
CA LEU A 337 10.45 -7.24 -26.78
C LEU A 337 9.18 -6.38 -26.91
N GLU A 338 8.72 -6.11 -28.13
CA GLU A 338 7.45 -5.40 -28.39
C GLU A 338 6.26 -6.17 -27.78
N ASN A 339 6.30 -7.51 -27.82
CA ASN A 339 5.26 -8.37 -27.27
C ASN A 339 5.40 -8.64 -25.76
N ASP A 340 6.59 -8.52 -25.17
CA ASP A 340 6.78 -8.70 -23.73
C ASP A 340 6.19 -7.52 -22.93
N ASN A 341 4.96 -7.69 -22.47
CA ASN A 341 4.25 -6.75 -21.60
C ASN A 341 4.00 -7.31 -20.19
N VAL A 342 4.64 -8.43 -19.82
CA VAL A 342 4.29 -9.18 -18.60
C VAL A 342 4.43 -8.31 -17.35
N GLN A 343 5.52 -7.56 -17.22
CA GLN A 343 5.77 -6.70 -16.05
C GLN A 343 4.82 -5.51 -15.99
N ILE A 344 4.51 -4.89 -17.14
CA ILE A 344 3.59 -3.76 -17.24
C ILE A 344 2.18 -4.21 -16.85
N LEU A 345 1.68 -5.29 -17.45
CA LEU A 345 0.36 -5.85 -17.15
C LEU A 345 0.25 -6.30 -15.69
N LYS A 346 1.32 -6.85 -15.10
CA LYS A 346 1.36 -7.21 -13.69
C LYS A 346 1.22 -5.97 -12.80
N ALA A 347 2.04 -4.94 -13.02
CA ALA A 347 2.00 -3.72 -12.22
C ALA A 347 0.64 -3.01 -12.35
N GLU A 348 0.10 -2.93 -13.56
CA GLU A 348 -1.22 -2.37 -13.84
C GLU A 348 -2.33 -3.15 -13.11
N LYS A 349 -2.29 -4.49 -13.17
CA LYS A 349 -3.27 -5.35 -12.49
C LYS A 349 -3.24 -5.13 -10.97
N GLU A 350 -2.05 -5.04 -10.36
CA GLU A 350 -1.92 -4.78 -8.93
C GLU A 350 -2.37 -3.35 -8.55
N ALA A 351 -2.05 -2.34 -9.36
CA ALA A 351 -2.54 -0.98 -9.13
C ALA A 351 -4.08 -0.92 -9.19
N ARG A 352 -4.69 -1.59 -10.18
CA ARG A 352 -6.15 -1.70 -10.34
C ARG A 352 -6.80 -2.45 -9.18
N SER A 353 -6.21 -3.57 -8.72
CA SER A 353 -6.75 -4.36 -7.61
C SER A 353 -6.77 -3.55 -6.31
N ILE A 354 -5.69 -2.82 -6.02
CA ILE A 354 -5.59 -1.94 -4.85
C ILE A 354 -6.56 -0.76 -4.96
N ALA A 355 -6.74 -0.17 -6.15
CA ALA A 355 -7.72 0.89 -6.36
C ALA A 355 -9.16 0.41 -6.10
N LEU A 356 -9.48 -0.83 -6.50
CA LEU A 356 -10.77 -1.44 -6.18
C LEU A 356 -10.92 -1.65 -4.67
N ALA A 357 -9.88 -2.13 -3.99
CA ALA A 357 -9.88 -2.29 -2.54
C ALA A 357 -10.11 -0.96 -1.81
N GLU A 358 -9.45 0.14 -2.22
CA GLU A 358 -9.66 1.47 -1.66
C GLU A 358 -11.13 1.91 -1.80
N LYS A 359 -11.71 1.75 -3.00
CA LYS A 359 -13.11 2.10 -3.26
C LYS A 359 -14.07 1.30 -2.38
N MET A 360 -13.83 0.00 -2.24
CA MET A 360 -14.68 -0.88 -1.43
C MET A 360 -14.55 -0.56 0.06
N LEU A 361 -13.34 -0.27 0.54
CA LEU A 361 -13.08 0.16 1.92
C LEU A 361 -13.84 1.46 2.23
N ALA A 362 -13.72 2.48 1.37
CA ALA A 362 -14.41 3.75 1.55
C ALA A 362 -15.94 3.58 1.58
N LYS A 363 -16.49 2.73 0.68
CA LYS A 363 -17.92 2.41 0.65
C LYS A 363 -18.37 1.68 1.91
N ALA A 364 -17.60 0.69 2.38
CA ALA A 364 -17.91 -0.06 3.59
C ALA A 364 -17.88 0.84 4.84
N ALA A 365 -16.87 1.71 4.95
CA ALA A 365 -16.75 2.67 6.04
C ALA A 365 -17.93 3.65 6.09
N GLY A 366 -18.31 4.24 4.95
CA GLY A 366 -19.47 5.14 4.89
C GLY A 366 -20.80 4.45 5.24
N ASN A 367 -20.99 3.21 4.78
CA ASN A 367 -22.17 2.41 5.14
C ASN A 367 -22.20 2.06 6.63
N LEU A 368 -21.05 1.76 7.22
CA LEU A 368 -20.94 1.42 8.64
C LEU A 368 -21.25 2.63 9.53
N GLN A 369 -20.71 3.80 9.19
CA GLN A 369 -20.91 5.04 9.93
C GLN A 369 -22.38 5.50 9.86
N SER A 370 -23.00 5.46 8.69
CA SER A 370 -24.42 5.82 8.52
C SER A 370 -25.35 4.88 9.28
N ARG A 371 -25.13 3.56 9.22
CA ARG A 371 -25.92 2.58 9.99
C ARG A 371 -25.81 2.80 11.50
N LYS A 372 -24.59 3.01 12.01
CA LYS A 372 -24.32 3.24 13.44
C LYS A 372 -24.91 4.58 13.91
N GLY A 373 -24.78 5.64 13.10
CA GLY A 373 -25.40 6.94 13.35
C GLY A 373 -26.92 6.86 13.41
N ASN A 374 -27.56 6.19 12.44
CA ASN A 374 -29.01 6.01 12.44
C ASN A 374 -29.52 5.18 13.62
N PHE A 375 -28.80 4.11 13.99
CA PHE A 375 -29.12 3.33 15.18
C PHE A 375 -29.12 4.21 16.43
N LEU A 376 -28.05 4.98 16.64
CA LEU A 376 -27.95 5.87 17.80
C LEU A 376 -29.11 6.88 17.81
N LYS A 377 -29.38 7.55 16.69
CA LYS A 377 -30.46 8.53 16.59
C LYS A 377 -31.81 7.92 16.96
N ASN A 378 -32.16 6.78 16.36
CA ASN A 378 -33.44 6.12 16.62
C ASN A 378 -33.55 5.67 18.07
N ARG A 379 -32.51 5.01 18.60
CA ARG A 379 -32.53 4.48 19.96
C ARG A 379 -32.60 5.58 21.02
N VAL A 380 -31.95 6.72 20.79
CA VAL A 380 -32.09 7.89 21.67
C VAL A 380 -33.53 8.37 21.77
N TRP A 381 -34.24 8.43 20.64
CA TRP A 381 -35.64 8.87 20.63
C TRP A 381 -36.58 7.87 21.29
N GLU A 382 -36.35 6.56 21.10
CA GLU A 382 -37.09 5.50 21.79
C GLU A 382 -36.95 5.65 23.31
N ILE A 383 -35.71 5.72 23.81
CA ILE A 383 -35.44 5.86 25.25
C ILE A 383 -36.01 7.18 25.78
N LEU A 384 -35.83 8.30 25.06
CA LEU A 384 -36.35 9.59 25.50
C LEU A 384 -37.88 9.63 25.53
N SER A 385 -38.54 8.95 24.58
CA SER A 385 -40.00 8.80 24.55
C SER A 385 -40.48 8.05 25.79
N GLU A 386 -39.83 6.93 26.14
CA GLU A 386 -40.13 6.14 27.34
C GLU A 386 -39.94 6.97 28.62
N LEU A 387 -38.81 7.67 28.76
CA LEU A 387 -38.49 8.50 29.93
C LEU A 387 -39.40 9.71 30.10
N THR A 388 -40.00 10.20 29.02
CA THR A 388 -40.83 11.41 29.03
C THR A 388 -42.33 11.12 28.90
N GLY A 389 -42.73 9.84 28.90
CA GLY A 389 -44.12 9.44 28.73
C GLY A 389 -44.68 9.86 27.36
N GLY A 390 -43.86 9.83 26.31
CA GLY A 390 -44.23 10.15 24.94
C GLY A 390 -44.21 11.64 24.58
N LYS A 391 -43.69 12.51 25.45
CA LYS A 391 -43.59 13.95 25.15
C LYS A 391 -42.61 14.26 24.02
N TYR A 392 -41.47 13.56 23.99
CA TYR A 392 -40.46 13.72 22.94
C TYR A 392 -40.28 12.39 22.21
N GLN A 393 -40.96 12.22 21.08
CA GLN A 393 -40.91 10.99 20.26
C GLN A 393 -39.89 11.06 19.13
N GLY A 394 -39.36 12.25 18.87
CA GLY A 394 -38.44 12.50 17.78
C GLY A 394 -37.75 13.84 17.92
N GLY A 395 -36.90 14.12 16.93
CA GLY A 395 -36.11 15.32 16.88
C GLY A 395 -35.00 15.21 15.84
N ILE A 396 -34.14 16.22 15.83
CA ILE A 396 -32.99 16.28 14.93
C ILE A 396 -31.74 16.15 15.76
N ILE A 397 -30.89 15.19 15.39
CA ILE A 397 -29.50 15.10 15.82
C ILE A 397 -28.69 15.27 14.53
N ASP A 398 -28.02 16.41 14.38
CA ASP A 398 -27.25 16.70 13.16
C ASP A 398 -25.88 15.99 13.15
N GLU A 399 -25.08 16.25 12.12
CA GLU A 399 -23.73 15.68 11.97
C GLU A 399 -22.73 16.21 13.00
N ASN A 400 -23.01 17.35 13.64
CA ASN A 400 -22.24 17.89 14.76
C ASN A 400 -22.85 17.49 16.12
N PHE A 401 -23.81 16.56 16.09
CA PHE A 401 -24.56 16.10 17.26
C PHE A 401 -25.29 17.22 18.03
N GLN A 402 -25.70 18.28 17.34
CA GLN A 402 -26.63 19.25 17.91
C GLN A 402 -28.02 18.64 17.97
N VAL A 403 -28.59 18.63 19.18
CA VAL A 403 -29.90 18.05 19.47
C VAL A 403 -30.97 19.12 19.43
N ARG A 404 -32.00 18.90 18.62
CA ARG A 404 -33.26 19.65 18.61
C ARG A 404 -34.41 18.71 18.90
N LEU A 405 -35.20 19.01 19.90
CA LEU A 405 -36.32 18.17 20.33
C LEU A 405 -37.57 18.55 19.55
N ASP A 406 -38.30 17.57 19.04
CA ASP A 406 -39.61 17.79 18.43
C ASP A 406 -40.68 17.85 19.52
N THR A 407 -41.43 18.94 19.56
CA THR A 407 -42.57 19.11 20.49
C THR A 407 -43.93 18.83 19.84
N GLY A 408 -43.95 18.45 18.55
CA GLY A 408 -45.14 18.33 17.71
C GLY A 408 -45.47 19.61 16.94
N ASP A 409 -45.31 20.78 17.59
CA ASP A 409 -45.59 22.09 16.97
C ASP A 409 -44.33 22.76 16.41
N LYS A 410 -43.18 22.53 17.06
CA LYS A 410 -41.90 23.14 16.72
C LYS A 410 -40.72 22.32 17.21
N TYR A 411 -39.56 22.58 16.62
CA TYR A 411 -38.27 22.16 17.16
C TYR A 411 -37.76 23.14 18.20
N VAL A 412 -37.33 22.62 19.36
CA VAL A 412 -36.70 23.40 20.42
C VAL A 412 -35.26 22.95 20.65
N GLU A 413 -34.39 23.90 20.95
CA GLU A 413 -33.00 23.64 21.29
C GLU A 413 -32.83 23.29 22.77
N LEU A 414 -31.71 22.66 23.13
CA LEU A 414 -31.43 22.22 24.50
C LEU A 414 -31.38 23.37 25.51
N HIS A 415 -31.01 24.57 25.09
CA HIS A 415 -30.97 25.77 25.95
C HIS A 415 -32.36 26.41 26.16
N GLN A 416 -33.40 25.83 25.55
CA GLN A 416 -34.79 26.30 25.64
C GLN A 416 -35.67 25.37 26.49
N VAL A 417 -35.10 24.31 27.07
CA VAL A 417 -35.82 23.31 27.85
C VAL A 417 -35.30 23.24 29.27
N SER A 418 -36.11 22.71 30.19
CA SER A 418 -35.70 22.57 31.59
C SER A 418 -34.42 21.75 31.74
N GLN A 419 -33.60 22.07 32.73
CA GLN A 419 -32.37 21.31 33.05
C GLN A 419 -32.61 19.80 33.16
N GLY A 420 -33.67 19.35 33.84
CA GLY A 420 -33.95 17.91 33.92
C GLY A 420 -34.35 17.27 32.58
N THR A 421 -34.81 18.04 31.59
CA THR A 421 -34.98 17.55 30.21
C THR A 421 -33.62 17.36 29.53
N VAL A 422 -32.68 18.29 29.72
CA VAL A 422 -31.30 18.14 29.22
C VAL A 422 -30.64 16.91 29.83
N GLU A 423 -30.82 16.66 31.13
CA GLU A 423 -30.31 15.45 31.78
C GLU A 423 -30.98 14.16 31.28
N GLN A 424 -32.26 14.18 30.92
CA GLN A 424 -32.93 13.04 30.26
C GLN A 424 -32.37 12.76 28.86
N VAL A 425 -32.10 13.82 28.07
CA VAL A 425 -31.42 13.68 26.76
C VAL A 425 -30.03 13.09 26.95
N TYR A 426 -29.28 13.57 27.94
CA TYR A 426 -27.95 13.08 28.26
C TYR A 426 -27.95 11.61 28.69
N PHE A 427 -28.89 11.23 29.56
CA PHE A 427 -29.08 9.85 29.98
C PHE A 427 -29.45 8.95 28.79
N ALA A 428 -30.47 9.32 28.00
CA ALA A 428 -30.90 8.55 26.84
C ALA A 428 -29.77 8.33 25.82
N LEU A 429 -29.00 9.38 25.56
CA LEU A 429 -27.83 9.32 24.69
C LEU A 429 -26.77 8.35 25.20
N ARG A 430 -26.43 8.41 26.50
CA ARG A 430 -25.43 7.51 27.08
C ARG A 430 -25.88 6.05 27.10
N MET A 431 -27.16 5.81 27.36
CA MET A 431 -27.72 4.47 27.33
C MET A 431 -27.71 3.90 25.90
N ALA A 432 -28.17 4.66 24.92
CA ALA A 432 -28.14 4.27 23.51
C ALA A 432 -26.71 4.07 22.98
N ALA A 433 -25.77 4.93 23.38
CA ALA A 433 -24.36 4.80 23.08
C ALA A 433 -23.75 3.54 23.72
N GLY A 434 -24.12 3.22 24.95
CA GLY A 434 -23.72 1.98 25.62
C GLY A 434 -24.21 0.73 24.91
N GLU A 435 -25.47 0.72 24.46
CA GLU A 435 -26.01 -0.38 23.64
C GLU A 435 -25.35 -0.48 22.25
N LEU A 436 -24.88 0.63 21.70
CA LEU A 436 -24.18 0.66 20.42
C LEU A 436 -22.72 0.18 20.52
N LEU A 437 -22.02 0.57 21.58
CA LEU A 437 -20.59 0.31 21.75
C LEU A 437 -20.31 -1.00 22.50
N CYS A 438 -21.10 -1.34 23.52
CA CYS A 438 -20.96 -2.55 24.31
C CYS A 438 -21.91 -3.66 23.83
N ARG A 439 -21.90 -3.97 22.52
CA ARG A 439 -22.83 -4.94 21.91
C ARG A 439 -22.53 -6.39 22.25
N GLU A 440 -21.25 -6.73 22.41
CA GLU A 440 -20.82 -8.11 22.63
C GLU A 440 -21.11 -8.56 24.06
N GLU A 441 -20.85 -7.68 25.04
CA GLU A 441 -21.18 -7.94 26.43
C GLU A 441 -21.74 -6.68 27.10
N GLU A 442 -22.93 -6.81 27.69
CA GLU A 442 -23.56 -5.71 28.40
C GLU A 442 -22.89 -5.52 29.78
N LEU A 443 -22.16 -4.41 29.93
CA LEU A 443 -21.49 -4.06 31.18
C LEU A 443 -22.47 -3.45 32.20
N PRO A 444 -22.21 -3.63 33.52
CA PRO A 444 -23.01 -3.00 34.57
C PRO A 444 -23.05 -1.48 34.45
N VAL A 445 -24.19 -0.88 34.73
CA VAL A 445 -24.33 0.59 34.75
C VAL A 445 -23.95 1.13 36.12
N LEU A 446 -23.06 2.11 36.18
CA LEU A 446 -22.70 2.84 37.40
C LEU A 446 -23.21 4.27 37.30
N LEU A 447 -24.07 4.71 38.21
CA LEU A 447 -24.63 6.07 38.20
C LEU A 447 -24.31 6.77 39.53
N ASP A 448 -23.49 7.83 39.49
CA ASP A 448 -23.10 8.61 40.66
C ASP A 448 -23.86 9.95 40.72
N GLU A 449 -24.83 10.03 41.63
CA GLU A 449 -25.72 11.19 41.82
C GLU A 449 -26.39 11.70 40.52
N THR A 450 -26.65 10.81 39.56
CA THR A 450 -27.08 11.17 38.20
C THR A 450 -28.48 11.78 38.13
N PHE A 451 -29.38 11.47 39.07
CA PHE A 451 -30.77 11.92 39.04
C PHE A 451 -31.08 13.08 39.99
N ALA A 452 -30.06 13.82 40.42
CA ALA A 452 -30.21 14.88 41.43
C ALA A 452 -31.26 15.94 41.05
N MET A 453 -31.40 16.30 39.76
CA MET A 453 -32.36 17.32 39.29
C MET A 453 -33.67 16.73 38.77
N TYR A 454 -33.90 15.43 38.92
CA TYR A 454 -35.14 14.80 38.49
C TYR A 454 -36.23 15.08 39.53
N ASP A 455 -37.40 15.48 39.05
CA ASP A 455 -38.63 15.36 39.83
C ASP A 455 -39.00 13.89 40.01
N ASP A 456 -39.94 13.61 40.92
CA ASP A 456 -40.30 12.23 41.26
C ASP A 456 -40.87 11.45 40.06
N LYS A 457 -41.58 12.10 39.13
CA LYS A 457 -42.13 11.44 37.94
C LYS A 457 -41.01 11.00 36.99
N ARG A 458 -40.06 11.90 36.73
CA ARG A 458 -38.88 11.60 35.88
C ARG A 458 -38.01 10.53 36.52
N LEU A 459 -37.81 10.59 37.84
CA LEU A 459 -37.02 9.59 38.57
C LEU A 459 -37.67 8.21 38.49
N MET A 460 -38.99 8.11 38.70
CA MET A 460 -39.70 6.84 38.56
C MET A 460 -39.54 6.25 37.15
N ALA A 461 -39.76 7.05 36.10
CA ALA A 461 -39.61 6.59 34.72
C ALA A 461 -38.18 6.11 34.41
N ALA A 462 -37.14 6.79 34.94
CA ALA A 462 -35.76 6.36 34.76
C ALA A 462 -35.44 5.06 35.49
N LEU A 463 -35.97 4.86 36.70
CA LEU A 463 -35.77 3.65 37.48
C LEU A 463 -36.50 2.43 36.87
N GLU A 464 -37.72 2.62 36.38
CA GLU A 464 -38.44 1.61 35.58
C GLU A 464 -37.64 1.21 34.36
N TRP A 465 -37.20 2.21 33.57
CA TRP A 465 -36.41 1.98 32.37
C TRP A 465 -35.13 1.18 32.65
N LEU A 466 -34.38 1.56 33.70
CA LEU A 466 -33.16 0.86 34.10
C LEU A 466 -33.41 -0.58 34.53
N TYR A 467 -34.52 -0.84 35.23
CA TYR A 467 -34.88 -2.18 35.67
C TYR A 467 -35.24 -3.10 34.51
N GLU A 468 -35.98 -2.57 33.52
CA GLU A 468 -36.43 -3.35 32.36
C GLU A 468 -35.33 -3.57 31.33
N ASN A 469 -34.46 -2.57 31.11
CA ASN A 469 -33.51 -2.57 30.00
C ASN A 469 -32.09 -3.00 30.40
N ARG A 470 -31.72 -2.98 31.69
CA ARG A 470 -30.33 -3.23 32.12
C ARG A 470 -30.21 -4.42 33.07
N LYS A 471 -29.22 -5.29 32.81
CA LYS A 471 -28.96 -6.48 33.67
C LYS A 471 -28.57 -6.11 35.10
N GLN A 472 -27.74 -5.08 35.26
CA GLN A 472 -27.28 -4.62 36.57
C GLN A 472 -27.03 -3.12 36.55
N THR A 473 -27.60 -2.44 37.54
CA THR A 473 -27.36 -1.01 37.78
C THR A 473 -26.89 -0.83 39.22
N ILE A 474 -25.85 -0.02 39.42
CA ILE A 474 -25.30 0.37 40.72
C ILE A 474 -25.46 1.88 40.85
N LEU A 475 -26.43 2.30 41.65
CA LEU A 475 -26.77 3.69 41.92
C LEU A 475 -26.06 4.17 43.19
N PHE A 476 -25.22 5.18 43.09
CA PHE A 476 -24.62 5.87 44.22
C PHE A 476 -25.44 7.12 44.51
N THR A 477 -26.03 7.17 45.71
CA THR A 477 -26.89 8.29 46.13
C THR A 477 -26.62 8.69 47.57
N CYS A 478 -26.79 9.98 47.86
CA CYS A 478 -26.75 10.55 49.21
C CYS A 478 -28.15 10.75 49.81
N THR A 479 -29.21 10.47 49.06
CA THR A 479 -30.59 10.66 49.51
C THR A 479 -31.37 9.34 49.48
N ASN A 480 -32.48 9.28 50.23
CA ASN A 480 -33.38 8.13 50.21
C ASN A 480 -34.44 8.23 49.09
N ARG A 481 -34.36 9.23 48.19
CA ARG A 481 -35.38 9.47 47.16
C ARG A 481 -35.51 8.29 46.21
N GLU A 482 -34.38 7.75 45.74
CA GLU A 482 -34.33 6.60 44.85
C GLU A 482 -34.96 5.37 45.51
N ILE A 483 -34.65 5.12 46.78
CA ILE A 483 -35.22 4.00 47.56
C ILE A 483 -36.74 4.14 47.67
N GLN A 484 -37.23 5.33 48.04
CA GLN A 484 -38.67 5.58 48.15
C GLN A 484 -39.40 5.40 46.83
N MET A 485 -38.80 5.81 45.70
CA MET A 485 -39.40 5.60 44.39
C MET A 485 -39.42 4.13 44.00
N LEU A 486 -38.33 3.38 44.25
CA LEU A 486 -38.29 1.93 44.02
C LEU A 486 -39.35 1.17 44.82
N GLU A 487 -39.56 1.56 46.09
CA GLU A 487 -40.62 0.99 46.94
C GLU A 487 -42.02 1.29 46.40
N LYS A 488 -42.28 2.54 45.96
CA LYS A 488 -43.56 2.91 45.34
C LYS A 488 -43.84 2.10 44.07
N LEU A 489 -42.81 1.89 43.26
CA LEU A 489 -42.88 1.13 42.01
C LEU A 489 -42.88 -0.39 42.21
N ARG A 490 -42.60 -0.87 43.43
CA ARG A 490 -42.42 -2.30 43.74
C ARG A 490 -41.32 -2.98 42.92
N ILE A 491 -40.31 -2.20 42.51
CA ILE A 491 -39.14 -2.73 41.82
C ILE A 491 -38.21 -3.35 42.87
N PRO A 492 -37.77 -4.60 42.71
CA PRO A 492 -36.82 -5.21 43.63
C PRO A 492 -35.45 -4.52 43.54
N TRP A 493 -34.86 -4.25 44.70
CA TRP A 493 -33.57 -3.58 44.80
C TRP A 493 -32.74 -4.18 45.94
N TYR A 494 -31.43 -3.96 45.89
CA TYR A 494 -30.49 -4.42 46.91
C TYR A 494 -29.75 -3.25 47.56
N LEU A 495 -29.79 -3.17 48.90
CA LEU A 495 -29.01 -2.18 49.65
C LEU A 495 -27.56 -2.66 49.77
N VAL A 496 -26.62 -1.86 49.26
CA VAL A 496 -25.20 -2.13 49.34
C VAL A 496 -24.61 -1.43 50.57
N HIS A 497 -23.99 -2.20 51.46
CA HIS A 497 -23.40 -1.70 52.71
C HIS A 497 -21.90 -1.40 52.53
N ILE A 498 -21.54 -0.11 52.50
CA ILE A 498 -20.15 0.36 52.35
C ILE A 498 -19.45 0.64 53.67
#